data_AF-A0A947NJT9-F1
#
_entry.id   AF-A0A947NJT9-F1
#
_cell.length_a   1.000
_cell.length_b   1.000
_cell.length_c   1.000
_cell.angle_alpha   90.00
_cell.angle_beta   90.00
_cell.angle_gamma   90.00
#
_symmetry.space_group_name_H-M   'P 1'
#
loop_
_entity.id
_entity.type
_entity.pdbx_description
1 polymer ?
#
loop_
_entity_poly.entity_id
_entity_poly.type
_entity_poly.pdbx_seq_one_letter_code
_entity_poly.pdbx_strand_id
1 'polypeptide(L)'
;MRTALKHYASPEIERQALSVFLQDPSSVIEELTEAHFSCDEHRILFNLCNSHYERYGIRLTEEALETELNNNPFAEPESMKEALSVMITLFRSLQQMTGQPVEFVLRKLRTFERSRKLLSSIENIFTLFENDKQEEALVFWEESALDTRGGLSFTTYTERGEYLERSSDRVDELL
;
A
#
# COMPACT_ATOMS: atom_id res chain seq x y z
N MET A 1 -4.82 -11.19 -13.60
CA MET A 1 -4.38 -10.91 -12.22
C MET A 1 -3.68 -9.55 -12.08
N ARG A 2 -2.59 -9.29 -12.83
CA ARG A 2 -1.91 -7.97 -12.86
C ARG A 2 -2.83 -6.75 -13.03
N THR A 3 -3.85 -6.85 -13.90
CA THR A 3 -4.83 -5.77 -14.11
C THR A 3 -5.76 -5.58 -12.91
N ALA A 4 -6.19 -6.66 -12.26
CA ALA A 4 -7.05 -6.59 -11.06
C ALA A 4 -6.30 -6.00 -9.86
N LEU A 5 -5.01 -6.31 -9.73
CA LEU A 5 -4.09 -5.78 -8.72
C LEU A 5 -3.92 -4.25 -8.82
N LYS A 6 -3.76 -3.72 -10.03
CA LYS A 6 -3.62 -2.27 -10.28
C LYS A 6 -4.90 -1.47 -9.98
N HIS A 7 -6.08 -2.09 -10.04
CA HIS A 7 -7.36 -1.42 -9.84
C HIS A 7 -8.00 -1.66 -8.47
N TYR A 8 -7.39 -2.48 -7.61
CA TYR A 8 -7.95 -2.80 -6.28
C TYR A 8 -7.64 -1.73 -5.22
N ALA A 9 -6.59 -0.93 -5.42
CA ALA A 9 -6.33 0.22 -4.58
C ALA A 9 -7.27 1.35 -5.00
N SER A 10 -8.20 1.74 -4.13
CA SER A 10 -9.10 2.85 -4.41
C SER A 10 -8.32 4.15 -4.25
N PRO A 11 -7.97 4.88 -5.33
CA PRO A 11 -7.25 6.15 -5.23
C PRO A 11 -8.01 7.14 -4.35
N GLU A 12 -9.33 6.99 -4.24
CA GLU A 12 -10.19 7.76 -3.37
C GLU A 12 -9.89 7.58 -1.87
N ILE A 13 -9.57 6.37 -1.42
CA ILE A 13 -9.22 6.12 -0.01
C ILE A 13 -7.83 6.67 0.30
N GLU A 14 -6.90 6.59 -0.65
CA GLU A 14 -5.59 7.23 -0.52
C GLU A 14 -5.71 8.76 -0.44
N ARG A 15 -6.58 9.36 -1.25
CA ARG A 15 -6.90 10.79 -1.16
C ARG A 15 -7.52 11.14 0.19
N GLN A 16 -8.44 10.34 0.71
CA GLN A 16 -9.00 10.57 2.05
C GLN A 16 -7.93 10.49 3.14
N ALA A 17 -6.97 9.55 3.03
CA ALA A 17 -5.87 9.44 3.98
C ALA A 17 -4.92 10.65 3.93
N LEU A 18 -4.57 11.10 2.73
CA LEU A 18 -3.78 12.33 2.56
C LEU A 18 -4.52 13.55 3.10
N SER A 19 -5.84 13.66 2.85
CA SER A 19 -6.65 14.77 3.36
C SER A 19 -6.66 14.79 4.89
N VAL A 20 -6.84 13.63 5.53
CA VAL A 20 -6.74 13.48 7.00
C VAL A 20 -5.35 13.89 7.49
N PHE A 21 -4.29 13.38 6.86
CA PHE A 21 -2.92 13.70 7.23
C PHE A 21 -2.62 15.20 7.11
N LEU A 22 -3.10 15.87 6.05
CA LEU A 22 -2.90 17.31 5.86
C LEU A 22 -3.63 18.16 6.90
N GLN A 23 -4.78 17.69 7.39
CA GLN A 23 -5.57 18.39 8.41
C GLN A 23 -4.95 18.24 9.80
N ASP A 24 -4.58 17.02 10.18
CA ASP A 24 -3.98 16.70 11.48
C ASP A 24 -2.96 15.56 11.36
N PRO A 25 -1.69 15.87 11.01
CA PRO A 25 -0.65 14.86 10.87
C PRO A 25 -0.39 14.09 12.17
N SER A 26 -0.52 14.78 13.32
CA SER A 26 -0.22 14.22 14.64
C SER A 26 -1.09 13.01 14.99
N SER A 27 -2.31 12.99 14.46
CA SER A 27 -3.29 11.93 14.72
C SER A 27 -3.02 10.62 13.96
N VAL A 28 -2.19 10.64 12.91
CA VAL A 28 -2.04 9.52 11.98
C VAL A 28 -0.60 9.18 11.61
N ILE A 29 0.38 9.98 12.01
CA ILE A 29 1.79 9.81 11.61
C ILE A 29 2.38 8.47 12.02
N GLU A 30 1.99 7.91 13.17
CA GLU A 30 2.49 6.61 13.62
C GLU A 30 1.80 5.42 12.92
N GLU A 31 0.67 5.66 12.25
CA GLU A 31 -0.14 4.62 11.61
C GLU A 31 0.02 4.58 10.08
N LEU A 32 0.34 5.70 9.47
CA LEU A 32 0.53 5.82 8.02
C LEU A 32 2.00 5.65 7.64
N THR A 33 2.20 4.93 6.54
CA THR A 33 3.51 4.68 5.93
C THR A 33 3.37 4.73 4.42
N GLU A 34 4.46 4.92 3.70
CA GLU A 34 4.44 4.98 2.23
C GLU A 34 3.84 3.72 1.58
N ALA A 35 3.95 2.56 2.24
CA ALA A 35 3.41 1.30 1.76
C ALA A 35 1.87 1.32 1.61
N HIS A 36 1.19 2.25 2.27
CA HIS A 36 -0.26 2.42 2.16
C HIS A 36 -0.70 3.04 0.83
N PHE A 37 0.19 3.75 0.12
CA PHE A 37 -0.12 4.44 -1.13
C PHE A 37 0.33 3.63 -2.34
N SER A 38 -0.57 3.39 -3.29
CA SER A 38 -0.28 2.70 -4.55
C SER A 38 -0.04 3.67 -5.70
N CYS A 39 -0.63 4.86 -5.63
CA CYS A 39 -0.41 5.94 -6.59
C CYS A 39 0.93 6.62 -6.28
N ASP A 40 1.78 6.80 -7.29
CA ASP A 40 3.10 7.38 -7.10
C ASP A 40 3.01 8.84 -6.64
N GLU A 41 2.07 9.61 -7.20
CA GLU A 41 1.78 10.98 -6.83
C GLU A 41 1.34 11.09 -5.36
N HIS A 42 0.48 10.17 -4.90
CA HIS A 42 0.03 10.14 -3.51
C HIS A 42 1.17 9.81 -2.55
N ARG A 43 2.03 8.86 -2.94
CA ARG A 43 3.20 8.45 -2.15
C ARG A 43 4.23 9.57 -2.03
N ILE A 44 4.54 10.22 -3.15
CA ILE A 44 5.44 11.38 -3.17
C ILE A 44 4.87 12.50 -2.28
N LEU A 45 3.56 12.78 -2.38
CA LEU A 45 2.95 13.83 -1.58
C LEU A 45 2.97 13.49 -0.09
N PHE A 46 2.66 12.25 0.27
CA PHE A 46 2.76 11.76 1.64
C PHE A 46 4.19 11.94 2.18
N ASN A 47 5.20 11.48 1.43
CA ASN A 47 6.60 11.55 1.86
C ASN A 47 7.08 12.98 2.05
N LEU A 48 6.67 13.92 1.19
CA LEU A 48 6.96 15.35 1.37
C LEU A 48 6.29 15.91 2.63
N CYS A 49 5.00 15.65 2.80
CA CYS A 49 4.26 16.14 3.96
C CYS A 49 4.80 15.54 5.26
N ASN A 50 5.13 14.25 5.27
CA ASN A 50 5.68 13.55 6.43
C ASN A 50 7.08 14.07 6.77
N SER A 51 7.96 14.19 5.78
CA SER A 51 9.33 14.71 5.99
C SER A 51 9.30 16.14 6.53
N HIS A 52 8.42 16.99 6.00
CA HIS A 52 8.25 18.36 6.49
C HIS A 52 7.74 18.38 7.93
N TYR A 53 6.75 17.56 8.25
CA TYR A 53 6.19 17.48 9.60
C TYR A 53 7.21 16.93 10.61
N GLU A 54 7.94 15.87 10.28
CA GLU A 54 9.02 15.33 11.12
C GLU A 54 10.12 16.36 11.37
N ARG A 55 10.45 17.17 10.36
CA ARG A 55 11.53 18.16 10.46
C ARG A 55 11.16 19.40 11.25
N TYR A 56 9.92 19.90 11.09
CA TYR A 56 9.52 21.20 11.62
C TYR A 56 8.40 21.12 12.67
N GLY A 57 7.78 19.97 12.87
CA GLY A 57 6.63 19.78 13.77
C GLY A 57 5.36 20.50 13.31
N ILE A 58 5.33 20.97 12.06
CA ILE A 58 4.22 21.75 11.49
C ILE A 58 3.77 21.16 10.16
N ARG A 59 2.47 21.28 9.89
CA ARG A 59 1.88 20.82 8.64
C ARG A 59 2.45 21.58 7.44
N LEU A 60 2.63 20.87 6.33
CA LEU A 60 3.06 21.47 5.08
C LEU A 60 1.96 22.41 4.55
N THR A 61 2.33 23.65 4.23
CA THR A 61 1.46 24.59 3.53
C THR A 61 1.66 24.46 2.02
N GLU A 62 0.71 24.99 1.24
CA GLU A 62 0.87 25.02 -0.21
C GLU A 62 2.13 25.79 -0.65
N GLU A 63 2.40 26.94 -0.03
CA GLU A 63 3.60 27.76 -0.26
C GLU A 63 4.89 26.99 0.06
N ALA A 64 4.89 26.22 1.16
CA ALA A 64 6.02 25.38 1.55
C ALA A 64 6.20 24.19 0.58
N LEU A 65 5.11 23.58 0.11
CA LEU A 65 5.13 22.52 -0.90
C LEU A 65 5.73 23.03 -2.22
N GLU A 66 5.29 24.19 -2.70
CA GLU A 66 5.85 24.83 -3.89
C GLU A 66 7.35 25.10 -3.72
N THR A 67 7.76 25.55 -2.54
CA THR A 67 9.17 25.82 -2.23
C THR A 67 10.00 24.53 -2.18
N GLU A 68 9.52 23.47 -1.54
CA GLU A 68 10.22 22.18 -1.46
C GLU A 68 10.35 21.52 -2.83
N LEU A 69 9.29 21.56 -3.64
CA LEU A 69 9.32 20.98 -4.97
C LEU A 69 10.24 21.77 -5.92
N ASN A 70 10.27 23.10 -5.84
CA ASN A 70 11.18 23.94 -6.64
C ASN A 70 12.66 23.77 -6.26
N ASN A 71 12.95 23.38 -5.02
CA ASN A 71 14.32 23.22 -4.52
C ASN A 71 14.87 21.79 -4.68
N ASN A 72 14.14 20.87 -5.33
CA ASN A 72 14.57 19.49 -5.50
C ASN A 72 15.71 19.38 -6.55
N PRO A 73 16.95 19.02 -6.16
CA PRO A 73 18.14 19.16 -7.01
C PRO A 73 18.24 18.12 -8.14
N PHE A 74 17.26 17.22 -8.28
CA PHE A 74 17.31 16.08 -9.21
C PHE A 74 16.40 16.21 -10.45
N ALA A 75 15.80 17.38 -10.70
CA ALA A 75 14.68 17.48 -11.64
C ALA A 75 14.97 18.33 -12.89
N GLU A 76 14.60 17.80 -14.06
CA GLU A 76 14.70 18.49 -15.36
C GLU A 76 13.52 19.46 -15.59
N PRO A 77 13.71 20.60 -16.30
CA PRO A 77 12.83 21.77 -16.14
C PRO A 77 11.41 21.69 -16.74
N GLU A 78 11.16 20.84 -17.74
CA GLU A 78 9.86 20.80 -18.44
C GLU A 78 8.90 19.74 -17.90
N SER A 79 9.35 18.49 -17.74
CA SER A 79 8.50 17.42 -17.17
C SER A 79 8.12 17.69 -15.70
N MET A 80 8.97 18.45 -15.00
CA MET A 80 8.76 18.83 -13.60
C MET A 80 7.68 19.90 -13.42
N LYS A 81 7.47 20.82 -14.37
CA LYS A 81 6.39 21.83 -14.27
C LYS A 81 5.01 21.19 -14.34
N GLU A 82 4.87 20.16 -15.18
CA GLU A 82 3.65 19.38 -15.26
C GLU A 82 3.43 18.55 -13.98
N ALA A 83 4.48 17.88 -13.49
CA ALA A 83 4.42 17.14 -12.23
C ALA A 83 4.11 18.05 -11.02
N LEU A 84 4.74 19.22 -10.93
CA LEU A 84 4.48 20.26 -9.94
C LEU A 84 3.01 20.69 -9.96
N SER A 85 2.50 21.02 -11.15
CA SER A 85 1.11 21.44 -11.34
C SER A 85 0.12 20.35 -10.88
N VAL A 86 0.40 19.08 -11.21
CA VAL A 86 -0.40 17.94 -10.77
C VAL A 86 -0.38 17.82 -9.23
N MET A 87 0.78 17.93 -8.60
CA MET A 87 0.93 17.80 -7.15
C MET A 87 0.25 18.94 -6.38
N ILE A 88 0.38 20.18 -6.85
CA ILE A 88 -0.31 21.35 -6.27
C ILE A 88 -1.83 21.21 -6.44
N THR A 89 -2.28 20.79 -7.63
CA THR A 89 -3.71 20.58 -7.90
C THR A 89 -4.29 19.49 -6.99
N LEU A 90 -3.56 18.38 -6.82
CA LEU A 90 -3.92 17.32 -5.90
C LEU A 90 -4.01 17.86 -4.47
N PHE A 91 -2.98 18.55 -3.98
CA PHE A 91 -2.92 19.13 -2.64
C PHE A 91 -4.10 20.05 -2.34
N ARG A 92 -4.40 20.99 -3.25
CA ARG A 92 -5.58 21.88 -3.14
C ARG A 92 -6.87 21.09 -3.08
N SER A 93 -7.01 20.06 -3.92
CA SER A 93 -8.22 19.23 -3.92
C SER A 93 -8.42 18.52 -2.59
N LEU A 94 -7.34 18.05 -1.96
CA LEU A 94 -7.36 17.32 -0.69
C LEU A 94 -7.75 18.22 0.48
N GLN A 95 -7.33 19.48 0.46
CA GLN A 95 -7.71 20.48 1.48
C GLN A 95 -9.20 20.82 1.44
N GLN A 96 -9.85 20.69 0.27
CA GLN A 96 -11.27 20.99 0.08
C GLN A 96 -12.19 19.81 0.38
N MET A 97 -11.65 18.60 0.59
CA MET A 97 -12.45 17.41 0.87
C MET A 97 -12.99 17.40 2.29
N THR A 98 -14.27 17.05 2.43
CA THR A 98 -14.86 16.71 3.72
C THR A 98 -14.39 15.31 4.12
N GLY A 99 -13.66 15.24 5.23
CA GLY A 99 -13.01 14.01 5.69
C GLY A 99 -14.02 12.94 6.12
N GLN A 100 -13.70 11.69 5.81
CA GLN A 100 -14.27 10.54 6.53
C GLN A 100 -13.60 10.44 7.92
N PRO A 101 -14.21 9.76 8.91
CA PRO A 101 -13.56 9.53 10.20
C PRO A 101 -12.20 8.85 10.03
N VAL A 102 -11.19 9.35 10.74
CA VAL A 102 -9.79 8.88 10.67
C VAL A 102 -9.70 7.36 10.81
N GLU A 103 -10.37 6.80 11.82
CA GLU A 103 -10.42 5.35 12.06
C GLU A 103 -10.97 4.54 10.87
N PHE A 104 -11.97 5.09 10.17
CA PHE A 104 -12.55 4.43 9.01
C PHE A 104 -11.53 4.33 7.88
N VAL A 105 -10.83 5.44 7.60
CA VAL A 105 -9.82 5.53 6.54
C VAL A 105 -8.65 4.60 6.84
N LEU A 106 -8.11 4.64 8.06
CA LEU A 106 -6.99 3.80 8.48
C LEU A 106 -7.33 2.30 8.41
N ARG A 107 -8.54 1.91 8.84
CA ARG A 107 -9.01 0.53 8.72
C ARG A 107 -9.09 0.08 7.25
N LYS A 108 -9.57 0.95 6.35
CA LYS A 108 -9.61 0.64 4.91
C LYS A 108 -8.21 0.52 4.33
N LEU A 109 -7.30 1.44 4.63
CA LEU A 109 -5.91 1.37 4.18
C LEU A 109 -5.21 0.09 4.63
N ARG A 110 -5.33 -0.28 5.90
CA ARG A 110 -4.79 -1.56 6.42
C ARG A 110 -5.36 -2.77 5.71
N THR A 111 -6.65 -2.72 5.33
CA THR A 111 -7.28 -3.80 4.56
C THR A 111 -6.68 -3.89 3.15
N PHE A 112 -6.51 -2.76 2.47
CA PHE A 112 -5.90 -2.73 1.13
C PHE A 112 -4.43 -3.11 1.14
N GLU A 113 -3.65 -2.70 2.14
CA GLU A 113 -2.26 -3.10 2.30
C GLU A 113 -2.15 -4.63 2.45
N ARG A 114 -2.98 -5.24 3.31
CA ARG A 114 -3.04 -6.70 3.46
C ARG A 114 -3.42 -7.40 2.16
N SER A 115 -4.45 -6.89 1.46
CA SER A 115 -4.85 -7.45 0.15
C SER A 115 -3.73 -7.35 -0.88
N ARG A 116 -2.97 -6.24 -0.91
CA ARG A 116 -1.82 -6.08 -1.82
C ARG A 116 -0.68 -7.03 -1.48
N LYS A 117 -0.34 -7.20 -0.20
CA LYS A 117 0.66 -8.18 0.23
C LYS A 117 0.27 -9.58 -0.21
N LEU A 118 -0.98 -9.98 0.04
CA LEU A 118 -1.49 -11.28 -0.38
C LEU A 118 -1.41 -11.48 -1.89
N LEU A 119 -1.89 -10.51 -2.67
CA LEU A 119 -1.88 -10.60 -4.13
C LEU A 119 -0.45 -10.61 -4.70
N SER A 120 0.48 -9.86 -4.09
CA SER A 120 1.90 -9.88 -4.45
C SER A 120 2.55 -11.22 -4.16
N SER A 121 2.24 -11.85 -3.02
CA SER A 121 2.71 -13.20 -2.72
C SER A 121 2.20 -14.17 -3.78
N ILE A 122 0.91 -14.13 -4.11
CA ILE A 122 0.33 -14.99 -5.14
C ILE A 122 1.02 -14.76 -6.50
N GLU A 123 1.27 -13.51 -6.90
CA GLU A 123 1.99 -13.21 -8.16
C GLU A 123 3.42 -13.77 -8.18
N ASN A 124 4.14 -13.68 -7.06
CA ASN A 124 5.48 -14.28 -6.93
C ASN A 124 5.43 -15.80 -7.08
N ILE A 125 4.44 -16.46 -6.46
CA ILE A 125 4.25 -17.90 -6.56
C ILE A 125 4.01 -18.31 -8.01
N PHE A 126 3.09 -17.65 -8.72
CA PHE A 126 2.87 -17.91 -10.15
C PHE A 126 4.14 -17.68 -10.98
N THR A 127 4.90 -16.62 -10.70
CA THR A 127 6.17 -16.35 -11.38
C THR A 127 7.18 -17.47 -11.15
N LEU A 128 7.26 -18.02 -9.94
CA LEU A 128 8.15 -19.16 -9.64
C LEU A 128 7.72 -20.42 -10.40
N PHE A 129 6.41 -20.69 -10.49
CA PHE A 129 5.88 -21.78 -11.31
C PHE A 129 6.17 -21.60 -12.81
N GLU A 130 6.05 -20.37 -13.34
CA GLU A 130 6.36 -20.06 -14.76
C GLU A 130 7.85 -20.27 -15.10
N ASN A 131 8.74 -20.23 -14.11
CA ASN A 131 10.18 -20.39 -14.28
C ASN A 131 10.70 -21.77 -13.82
N ASP A 132 9.83 -22.79 -13.80
CA ASP A 132 10.14 -24.17 -13.38
C ASP A 132 10.74 -24.29 -11.96
N LYS A 133 10.52 -23.29 -11.08
CA LYS A 133 11.02 -23.23 -9.70
C LYS A 133 9.95 -23.68 -8.70
N GLN A 134 9.44 -24.91 -8.86
CA GLN A 134 8.32 -25.41 -8.06
C GLN A 134 8.66 -25.56 -6.57
N GLU A 135 9.87 -26.05 -6.24
CA GLU A 135 10.32 -26.19 -4.85
C GLU A 135 10.45 -24.83 -4.16
N GLU A 136 10.99 -23.82 -4.83
CA GLU A 136 11.07 -22.45 -4.31
C GLU A 136 9.68 -21.83 -4.12
N ALA A 137 8.73 -22.14 -5.01
CA ALA A 137 7.35 -21.68 -4.90
C ALA A 137 6.65 -22.26 -3.67
N LEU A 138 6.89 -23.53 -3.36
CA LEU A 138 6.36 -24.20 -2.17
C LEU A 138 6.94 -23.63 -0.88
N VAL A 139 8.26 -23.43 -0.82
CA VAL A 139 8.92 -22.82 0.34
C VAL A 139 8.40 -21.39 0.57
N PHE A 140 8.35 -20.55 -0.47
CA PHE A 140 7.85 -19.19 -0.35
C PHE A 140 6.38 -19.12 0.09
N TRP A 141 5.57 -20.09 -0.37
CA TRP A 141 4.17 -20.23 0.04
C TRP A 141 4.03 -20.56 1.52
N GLU A 142 4.82 -21.52 2.03
CA GLU A 142 4.82 -21.91 3.44
C GLU A 142 5.25 -20.76 4.35
N GLU A 143 6.30 -20.03 3.97
CA GLU A 143 6.76 -18.84 4.69
C GLU A 143 5.71 -17.73 4.71
N SER A 144 5.07 -17.44 3.57
CA SER A 144 4.02 -16.42 3.47
C SER A 144 2.75 -16.77 4.27
N ALA A 145 2.41 -18.06 4.37
CA ALA A 145 1.28 -18.55 5.16
C ALA A 145 1.56 -18.44 6.67
N LEU A 146 2.80 -18.66 7.10
CA LEU A 146 3.21 -18.56 8.50
C LEU A 146 3.20 -17.12 9.03
N ASP A 147 3.53 -16.13 8.19
CA ASP A 147 3.45 -14.70 8.53
C ASP A 147 2.02 -14.17 8.61
N THR A 148 1.07 -14.85 7.96
CA THR A 148 -0.36 -14.50 7.96
C THR A 148 -1.15 -15.37 8.94
N ARG A 149 -0.80 -15.33 10.24
CA ARG A 149 -1.48 -16.07 11.36
C ARG A 149 -2.99 -15.78 11.58
N GLY A 150 -3.70 -15.26 10.59
CA GLY A 150 -5.16 -15.16 10.62
C GLY A 150 -5.86 -15.12 9.26
N GLY A 151 -5.26 -15.61 8.16
CA GLY A 151 -5.78 -15.29 6.83
C GLY A 151 -6.02 -16.40 5.80
N LEU A 152 -5.33 -17.54 5.88
CA LEU A 152 -5.44 -18.57 4.84
C LEU A 152 -5.57 -19.97 5.45
N SER A 153 -6.80 -20.37 5.78
CA SER A 153 -7.11 -21.77 6.03
C SER A 153 -7.20 -22.50 4.68
N PHE A 154 -6.30 -23.44 4.41
CA PHE A 154 -6.43 -24.28 3.22
C PHE A 154 -7.34 -25.46 3.45
N THR A 155 -8.41 -25.46 2.68
CA THR A 155 -9.20 -26.65 2.35
C THR A 155 -8.52 -27.30 1.16
N THR A 156 -7.84 -28.42 1.38
CA THR A 156 -7.15 -29.14 0.30
C THR A 156 -8.21 -29.91 -0.50
N TYR A 157 -8.08 -29.96 -1.82
CA TYR A 157 -8.94 -30.80 -2.66
C TYR A 157 -8.09 -31.90 -3.32
N THR A 158 -8.65 -33.11 -3.45
CA THR A 158 -7.99 -34.20 -4.20
C THR A 158 -7.91 -33.85 -5.70
N GLU A 159 -7.14 -34.62 -6.48
CA GLU A 159 -7.12 -34.53 -7.96
C GLU A 159 -8.51 -34.70 -8.60
N ARG A 160 -9.50 -35.19 -7.84
CA ARG A 160 -10.90 -35.34 -8.24
C ARG A 160 -11.82 -34.24 -7.68
N GLY A 161 -11.28 -33.25 -6.98
CA GLY A 161 -12.03 -32.14 -6.39
C GLY A 161 -12.73 -32.47 -5.07
N GLU A 162 -12.34 -33.54 -4.36
CA GLU A 162 -12.94 -33.89 -3.06
C GLU A 162 -12.25 -33.14 -1.92
N TYR A 163 -13.05 -32.56 -1.02
CA TYR A 163 -12.59 -31.78 0.12
C TYR A 163 -11.87 -32.65 1.16
N LEU A 164 -10.64 -32.27 1.52
CA LEU A 164 -9.86 -32.83 2.63
C LEU A 164 -9.90 -31.85 3.81
N GLU A 165 -10.67 -32.20 4.83
CA GLU A 165 -10.69 -31.50 6.10
C GLU A 165 -9.38 -31.84 6.85
N ARG A 166 -8.46 -30.86 6.99
CA ARG A 166 -7.23 -31.06 7.77
C ARG A 166 -7.45 -30.55 9.20
N SER A 167 -7.49 -31.47 10.16
CA SER A 167 -7.28 -31.15 11.58
C SER A 167 -5.82 -30.76 11.80
N SER A 168 -5.59 -29.74 12.62
CA SER A 168 -4.33 -29.01 12.86
C SER A 168 -3.10 -29.80 13.33
N ASP A 169 -3.18 -31.12 13.51
CA ASP A 169 -2.23 -31.85 14.36
C ASP A 169 -1.10 -32.56 13.59
N ARG A 170 -0.93 -32.34 12.28
CA ARG A 170 0.04 -33.08 11.45
C ARG A 170 0.80 -32.27 10.39
N VAL A 171 1.25 -31.06 10.74
CA VAL A 171 2.21 -30.33 9.87
C VAL A 171 3.63 -30.89 9.97
N ASP A 172 3.97 -31.56 11.08
CA ASP A 172 5.34 -32.05 11.34
C ASP A 172 5.77 -33.31 10.53
N GLU A 173 4.87 -33.96 9.78
CA GLU A 173 5.20 -35.16 8.99
C GLU A 173 5.49 -34.87 7.49
N LEU A 174 5.48 -33.59 7.08
CA LEU A 174 5.72 -33.16 5.69
C LEU A 174 7.06 -32.41 5.46
N LEU A 175 7.88 -32.26 6.50
CA LEU A 175 9.30 -31.83 6.43
C LEU A 175 10.22 -33.06 6.45
#